data_AF-A0A2E1NUW7-F1
#
_entry.id   AF-A0A2E1NUW7-F1
#
_cell.length_a   1.000
_cell.length_b   1.000
_cell.length_c   1.000
_cell.angle_alpha   90.00
_cell.angle_beta   90.00
_cell.angle_gamma   90.00
#
_symmetry.space_group_name_H-M   'P 1'
#
loop_
_entity.id
_entity.type
_entity.pdbx_description
1 polymer ?
#
loop_
_entity_poly.entity_id
_entity_poly.type
_entity_poly.pdbx_seq_one_letter_code
_entity_poly.pdbx_strand_id
1 'polypeptide(L)'
;MKRPILLITLLLSTSAHALEKCPSDISARWHNCFGSITFGPGEWEGDKYVGEWKDDKRTGQGTYTWTSGAKYVGEWKDNKVHGQGTYTYASGDKYVGEQKDGKRHGQGTYTFGAGKWEGHKYVGEQKDGKRHGQGTYTYADGTIERGYFSNDEYVPDICEGMGLTKGTEAFGNCVVELIKTID
;
A
#
# COMPACT_ATOMS: atom_id res chain seq x y z
N MET A 1 31.74 -41.74 16.82
CA MET A 1 31.61 -40.57 17.71
C MET A 1 30.66 -39.56 17.06
N LYS A 2 29.42 -39.44 17.54
CA LYS A 2 28.43 -38.47 17.04
C LYS A 2 28.48 -37.21 17.92
N ARG A 3 28.66 -36.03 17.31
CA ARG A 3 28.57 -34.73 18.01
C ARG A 3 27.10 -34.42 18.29
N PRO A 4 26.71 -33.96 19.50
CA PRO A 4 25.34 -33.53 19.74
C PRO A 4 25.12 -32.16 19.11
N ILE A 5 24.04 -32.05 18.34
CA ILE A 5 23.52 -30.78 17.81
C ILE A 5 22.84 -30.08 18.98
N LEU A 6 23.38 -28.93 19.39
CA LEU A 6 22.77 -28.06 20.38
C LEU A 6 21.57 -27.36 19.73
N LEU A 7 20.36 -27.86 20.00
CA LEU A 7 19.13 -27.20 19.59
C LEU A 7 18.95 -25.95 20.47
N ILE A 8 19.41 -24.81 19.99
CA ILE A 8 19.07 -23.51 20.59
C ILE A 8 17.62 -23.23 20.19
N THR A 9 16.68 -23.59 21.08
CA THR A 9 15.30 -23.12 20.97
C THR A 9 15.29 -21.62 21.21
N LEU A 10 15.22 -20.86 20.11
CA LEU A 10 14.99 -19.43 20.12
C LEU A 10 13.60 -19.17 20.73
N LEU A 11 13.56 -18.84 22.01
CA LEU A 11 12.36 -18.32 22.67
C LEU A 11 12.07 -16.93 22.09
N LEU A 12 11.28 -16.87 21.01
CA LEU A 12 10.63 -15.64 20.56
C LEU A 12 9.56 -15.26 21.59
N SER A 13 10.00 -14.63 22.67
CA SER A 13 9.13 -13.91 23.61
C SER A 13 8.75 -12.57 22.96
N THR A 14 7.76 -12.57 22.09
CA THR A 14 7.04 -11.33 21.76
C THR A 14 5.71 -11.37 22.49
N SER A 15 5.71 -10.96 23.76
CA SER A 15 4.48 -10.51 24.41
C SER A 15 4.03 -9.23 23.70
N ALA A 16 3.30 -9.40 22.60
CA ALA A 16 2.41 -8.38 22.08
C ALA A 16 1.38 -8.13 23.19
N HIS A 17 1.66 -7.14 24.04
CA HIS A 17 0.72 -6.74 25.07
C HIS A 17 -0.49 -6.16 24.32
N ALA A 18 -1.58 -6.91 24.30
CA ALA A 18 -2.83 -6.44 23.73
C ALA A 18 -3.23 -5.16 24.45
N LEU A 19 -3.50 -4.09 23.69
CA LEU A 19 -3.92 -2.82 24.25
C LEU A 19 -5.23 -2.98 25.02
N GLU A 20 -5.38 -2.22 26.10
CA GLU A 20 -6.65 -2.13 26.83
C GLU A 20 -7.74 -1.49 25.96
N LYS A 21 -9.00 -1.70 26.32
CA LYS A 21 -10.12 -1.06 25.62
C LYS A 21 -10.11 0.44 25.89
N CYS A 22 -10.40 1.24 24.86
CA CYS A 22 -10.62 2.67 25.08
C CYS A 22 -11.84 2.93 25.99
N PRO A 23 -11.85 4.06 26.73
CA PRO A 23 -12.99 4.44 27.58
C PRO A 23 -14.31 4.41 26.81
N SER A 24 -15.39 3.98 27.47
CA SER A 24 -16.74 4.01 26.90
C SER A 24 -17.30 5.43 26.75
N ASP A 25 -16.80 6.35 27.58
CA ASP A 25 -17.07 7.78 27.42
C ASP A 25 -16.22 8.31 26.26
N ILE A 26 -16.90 8.62 25.15
CA ILE A 26 -16.28 9.13 23.92
C ILE A 26 -15.71 10.55 24.07
N SER A 27 -16.03 11.25 25.16
CA SER A 27 -15.43 12.55 25.48
C SER A 27 -14.09 12.43 26.21
N ALA A 28 -13.77 11.24 26.72
CA ALA A 28 -12.48 10.97 27.35
C ALA A 28 -11.37 10.81 26.30
N ARG A 29 -10.15 11.18 26.68
CA ARG A 29 -8.96 11.00 25.83
C ARG A 29 -8.69 9.52 25.58
N TRP A 30 -8.55 9.15 24.32
CA TRP A 30 -8.14 7.82 23.88
C TRP A 30 -6.63 7.77 23.68
N HIS A 31 -5.94 7.04 24.54
CA HIS A 31 -4.48 6.95 24.54
C HIS A 31 -4.02 5.54 24.91
N ASN A 32 -3.16 4.95 24.07
CA ASN A 32 -2.63 3.59 24.18
C ASN A 32 -3.74 2.55 24.41
N CYS A 33 -4.80 2.63 23.62
CA CYS A 33 -5.98 1.77 23.75
C CYS A 33 -6.47 1.27 22.39
N PHE A 34 -7.27 0.22 22.39
CA PHE A 34 -7.96 -0.31 21.21
C PHE A 34 -9.45 0.04 21.29
N GLY A 35 -9.97 0.68 20.24
CA GLY A 35 -11.31 1.26 20.24
C GLY A 35 -11.98 1.23 18.87
N SER A 36 -13.29 1.44 18.88
CA SER A 36 -14.12 1.52 17.67
C SER A 36 -14.93 2.80 17.70
N ILE A 37 -14.92 3.56 16.62
CA ILE A 37 -15.79 4.72 16.41
C ILE A 37 -16.57 4.55 15.11
N THR A 38 -17.85 4.88 15.16
CA THR A 38 -18.65 5.17 13.97
C THR A 38 -18.91 6.66 13.97
N PHE A 39 -18.54 7.33 12.89
CA PHE A 39 -18.61 8.79 12.81
C PHE A 39 -20.06 9.24 12.70
N GLY A 40 -20.43 10.23 13.52
CA GLY A 40 -21.77 10.82 13.54
C GLY A 40 -22.01 11.82 12.39
N PRO A 41 -23.11 12.59 12.45
CA PRO A 41 -23.49 13.53 11.39
C PRO A 41 -22.36 14.49 11.00
N GLY A 42 -22.08 14.62 9.70
CA GLY A 42 -21.00 15.43 9.17
C GLY A 42 -20.38 14.84 7.91
N GLU A 43 -19.19 15.32 7.54
CA GLU A 43 -18.47 14.89 6.33
C GLU A 43 -18.17 13.39 6.30
N TRP A 44 -17.96 12.78 7.47
CA TRP A 44 -17.57 11.38 7.62
C TRP A 44 -18.72 10.49 8.12
N GLU A 45 -19.96 10.96 8.06
CA GLU A 45 -21.11 10.28 8.64
C GLU A 45 -21.20 8.81 8.20
N GLY A 46 -21.30 7.91 9.19
CA GLY A 46 -21.42 6.47 8.98
C GLY A 46 -20.10 5.74 8.71
N ASP A 47 -18.99 6.46 8.45
CA ASP A 47 -17.69 5.82 8.34
C ASP A 47 -17.35 5.13 9.68
N LYS A 48 -16.47 4.13 9.63
CA LYS A 48 -16.11 3.36 10.81
C LYS A 48 -14.60 3.14 10.89
N TYR A 49 -14.04 3.40 12.06
CA TYR A 49 -12.68 2.98 12.39
C TYR A 49 -12.69 2.01 13.58
N VAL A 50 -11.91 0.94 13.47
CA VAL A 50 -11.64 -0.02 14.55
C VAL A 50 -10.14 -0.24 14.60
N GLY A 51 -9.48 0.12 15.69
CA GLY A 51 -8.03 0.01 15.79
C GLY A 51 -7.45 0.67 17.03
N GLU A 52 -6.13 0.86 16.98
CA GLU A 52 -5.37 1.44 18.07
C GLU A 52 -5.42 2.98 18.04
N TRP A 53 -5.42 3.57 19.24
CA TRP A 53 -5.49 4.99 19.45
C TRP A 53 -4.39 5.47 20.38
N LYS A 54 -3.80 6.60 20.03
CA LYS A 54 -2.83 7.32 20.85
C LYS A 54 -3.06 8.81 20.68
N ASP A 55 -3.29 9.50 21.79
CA ASP A 55 -3.49 10.95 21.81
C ASP A 55 -4.64 11.39 20.88
N ASP A 56 -5.76 10.65 20.94
CA ASP A 56 -6.95 10.85 20.10
C ASP A 56 -6.70 10.70 18.60
N LYS A 57 -5.58 10.09 18.23
CA LYS A 57 -5.21 9.78 16.84
C LYS A 57 -5.15 8.29 16.61
N ARG A 58 -5.63 7.87 15.44
CA ARG A 58 -5.44 6.52 14.90
C ARG A 58 -3.94 6.26 14.75
N THR A 59 -3.50 5.14 15.28
CA THR A 59 -2.10 4.69 15.24
C THR A 59 -2.07 3.17 15.12
N GLY A 60 -0.89 2.59 14.92
CA GLY A 60 -0.70 1.14 14.97
C GLY A 60 -1.59 0.43 13.95
N GLN A 61 -2.14 -0.73 14.30
CA GLN A 61 -3.03 -1.47 13.41
C GLN A 61 -4.48 -0.97 13.50
N GLY A 62 -5.12 -0.85 12.34
CA GLY A 62 -6.52 -0.46 12.30
C GLY A 62 -7.21 -0.78 10.98
N THR A 63 -8.53 -0.90 11.07
CA THR A 63 -9.43 -1.02 9.93
C THR A 63 -10.28 0.23 9.83
N TYR A 64 -10.25 0.89 8.68
CA TYR A 64 -11.19 1.94 8.32
C TYR A 64 -12.11 1.42 7.22
N THR A 65 -13.41 1.59 7.41
CA THR A 65 -14.44 1.25 6.43
C THR A 65 -15.17 2.54 6.08
N TRP A 66 -15.12 2.90 4.80
CA TRP A 66 -15.85 4.05 4.28
C TRP A 66 -17.27 3.64 3.91
N THR A 67 -18.23 4.53 4.09
CA THR A 67 -19.62 4.35 3.62
C THR A 67 -19.71 4.19 2.10
N SER A 68 -18.73 4.70 1.36
CA SER A 68 -18.57 4.47 -0.08
C SER A 68 -18.34 3.00 -0.46
N GLY A 69 -18.05 2.13 0.51
CA GLY A 69 -17.73 0.72 0.32
C GLY A 69 -16.21 0.44 0.25
N ALA A 70 -15.38 1.47 0.23
CA ALA A 70 -13.93 1.29 0.35
C ALA A 70 -13.55 0.78 1.76
N LYS A 71 -12.40 0.12 1.88
CA LYS A 71 -11.87 -0.40 3.14
C LYS A 71 -10.36 -0.39 3.17
N TYR A 72 -9.77 0.00 4.28
CA TYR A 72 -8.34 -0.09 4.53
C TYR A 72 -8.10 -0.91 5.79
N VAL A 73 -7.16 -1.84 5.72
CA VAL A 73 -6.69 -2.64 6.85
C VAL A 73 -5.17 -2.56 6.86
N GLY A 74 -4.59 -2.04 7.93
CA GLY A 74 -3.14 -1.97 8.05
C GLY A 74 -2.70 -0.93 9.06
N GLU A 75 -1.48 -0.45 8.86
CA GLU A 75 -0.83 0.47 9.77
C GLU A 75 -1.37 1.91 9.63
N TRP A 76 -1.39 2.62 10.75
CA TRP A 76 -1.78 4.01 10.91
C TRP A 76 -0.73 4.77 11.70
N LYS A 77 -0.55 6.04 11.36
CA LYS A 77 0.31 6.97 12.09
C LYS A 77 -0.33 8.35 12.04
N ASP A 78 -0.59 8.93 13.20
CA ASP A 78 -1.13 10.29 13.33
C ASP A 78 -2.35 10.55 12.43
N ASN A 79 -3.36 9.67 12.52
CA ASN A 79 -4.58 9.71 11.69
C ASN A 79 -4.40 9.41 10.19
N LYS A 80 -3.20 9.10 9.72
CA LYS A 80 -2.95 8.74 8.32
C LYS A 80 -2.65 7.26 8.17
N VAL A 81 -3.09 6.71 7.06
CA VAL A 81 -2.67 5.40 6.59
C VAL A 81 -1.15 5.42 6.34
N HIS A 82 -0.44 4.44 6.88
CA HIS A 82 1.01 4.34 6.86
C HIS A 82 1.46 2.88 6.84
N GLY A 83 2.75 2.61 6.66
CA GLY A 83 3.33 1.26 6.79
C GLY A 83 2.71 0.25 5.84
N GLN A 84 2.64 -1.02 6.23
CA GLN A 84 2.04 -2.06 5.40
C GLN A 84 0.52 -2.07 5.57
N GLY A 85 -0.19 -2.27 4.45
CA GLY A 85 -1.63 -2.39 4.49
C GLY A 85 -2.26 -2.91 3.21
N THR A 86 -3.56 -3.16 3.32
CA THR A 86 -4.43 -3.51 2.21
C THR A 86 -5.49 -2.44 2.06
N TYR A 87 -5.52 -1.78 0.91
CA TYR A 87 -6.59 -0.88 0.51
C TYR A 87 -7.48 -1.61 -0.51
N THR A 88 -8.76 -1.71 -0.21
CA THR A 88 -9.80 -2.19 -1.14
C THR A 88 -10.64 -0.98 -1.51
N TYR A 89 -10.63 -0.62 -2.79
CA TYR A 89 -11.36 0.53 -3.31
C TYR A 89 -12.83 0.16 -3.54
N ALA A 90 -13.72 1.15 -3.57
CA ALA A 90 -15.12 0.94 -3.88
C ALA A 90 -15.34 0.38 -5.31
N SER A 91 -14.39 0.62 -6.22
CA SER A 91 -14.36 0.02 -7.57
C SER A 91 -14.09 -1.49 -7.55
N GLY A 92 -13.67 -2.06 -6.42
CA GLY A 92 -13.16 -3.42 -6.32
C GLY A 92 -11.67 -3.54 -6.60
N ASP A 93 -10.99 -2.46 -7.00
CA ASP A 93 -9.53 -2.46 -7.07
C ASP A 93 -8.94 -2.78 -5.69
N LYS A 94 -7.75 -3.36 -5.68
CA LYS A 94 -7.06 -3.73 -4.45
C LYS A 94 -5.59 -3.38 -4.53
N TYR A 95 -5.11 -2.67 -3.52
CA TYR A 95 -3.70 -2.46 -3.29
C TYR A 95 -3.25 -3.19 -2.02
N VAL A 96 -2.14 -3.90 -2.09
CA VAL A 96 -1.46 -4.52 -0.96
C VAL A 96 0.00 -4.10 -1.01
N GLY A 97 0.47 -3.36 -0.02
CA GLY A 97 1.85 -2.89 0.00
C GLY A 97 2.06 -1.76 1.00
N GLU A 98 3.17 -1.06 0.82
CA GLU A 98 3.54 0.06 1.67
C GLU A 98 2.72 1.32 1.37
N GLN A 99 2.41 2.06 2.42
CA GLN A 99 1.68 3.31 2.38
C GLN A 99 2.47 4.38 3.14
N LYS A 100 2.48 5.60 2.60
CA LYS A 100 3.07 6.77 3.24
C LYS A 100 2.12 7.94 3.13
N ASP A 101 1.73 8.47 4.29
CA ASP A 101 0.82 9.62 4.40
C ASP A 101 -0.48 9.47 3.58
N GLY A 102 -1.05 8.26 3.55
CA GLY A 102 -2.26 7.96 2.79
C GLY A 102 -2.09 7.65 1.31
N LYS A 103 -0.85 7.58 0.81
CA LYS A 103 -0.56 7.24 -0.59
C LYS A 103 0.23 5.94 -0.69
N ARG A 104 0.01 5.21 -1.79
CA ARG A 104 0.80 4.02 -2.13
C ARG A 104 2.26 4.42 -2.26
N HIS A 105 3.15 3.68 -1.62
CA HIS A 105 4.58 3.96 -1.58
C HIS A 105 5.38 2.65 -1.52
N GLY A 106 6.69 2.69 -1.73
CA GLY A 106 7.55 1.52 -1.58
C GLY A 106 7.13 0.37 -2.50
N GLN A 107 7.20 -0.86 -2.01
CA GLN A 107 6.80 -2.03 -2.78
C GLN A 107 5.34 -2.39 -2.57
N GLY A 108 4.68 -2.84 -3.62
CA GLY A 108 3.29 -3.25 -3.53
C GLY A 108 2.72 -3.90 -4.78
N THR A 109 1.53 -4.46 -4.61
CA THR A 109 0.73 -5.09 -5.63
C THR A 109 -0.58 -4.33 -5.79
N TYR A 110 -0.85 -3.85 -7.01
CA TYR A 110 -2.16 -3.32 -7.40
C TYR A 110 -2.86 -4.34 -8.28
N THR A 111 -4.06 -4.76 -7.90
CA THR A 111 -4.94 -5.63 -8.69
C THR A 111 -6.16 -4.82 -9.09
N PHE A 112 -6.46 -4.82 -10.38
CA PHE A 112 -7.61 -4.09 -10.90
C PHE A 112 -8.88 -4.92 -10.70
N GLY A 113 -9.91 -4.26 -10.19
CA GLY A 113 -11.23 -4.84 -9.92
C GLY A 113 -12.06 -5.01 -11.19
N ALA A 114 -13.35 -5.26 -11.01
CA ALA A 114 -14.27 -5.45 -12.13
C ALA A 114 -14.34 -4.21 -13.04
N GLY A 115 -14.47 -4.43 -14.35
CA GLY A 115 -14.59 -3.36 -15.35
C GLY A 115 -13.53 -3.45 -16.44
N LYS A 116 -13.21 -2.30 -17.06
CA LYS A 116 -12.35 -2.22 -18.26
C LYS A 116 -10.98 -2.88 -18.05
N TRP A 117 -10.43 -2.78 -16.84
CA TRP A 117 -9.08 -3.25 -16.50
C TRP A 117 -9.12 -4.53 -15.67
N GLU A 118 -10.25 -5.22 -15.60
CA GLU A 118 -10.37 -6.47 -14.86
C GLU A 118 -9.32 -7.49 -15.32
N GLY A 119 -8.68 -8.16 -14.36
CA GLY A 119 -7.60 -9.12 -14.63
C GLY A 119 -6.22 -8.48 -14.82
N HIS A 120 -6.13 -7.16 -14.99
CA HIS A 120 -4.84 -6.48 -14.98
C HIS A 120 -4.23 -6.48 -13.57
N LYS A 121 -2.91 -6.42 -13.50
CA LYS A 121 -2.15 -6.40 -12.24
C LYS A 121 -0.83 -5.65 -12.40
N TYR A 122 -0.42 -4.94 -11.36
CA TYR A 122 0.93 -4.38 -11.24
C TYR A 122 1.58 -4.87 -9.95
N VAL A 123 2.85 -5.26 -10.03
CA VAL A 123 3.70 -5.58 -8.88
C VAL A 123 5.00 -4.82 -9.05
N GLY A 124 5.37 -3.99 -8.09
CA GLY A 124 6.61 -3.23 -8.16
C GLY A 124 6.63 -2.07 -7.20
N GLU A 125 7.44 -1.09 -7.54
CA GLU A 125 7.63 0.13 -6.77
C GLU A 125 6.47 1.13 -6.99
N GLN A 126 6.15 1.90 -5.96
CA GLN A 126 5.20 2.99 -5.98
C GLN A 126 5.77 4.23 -5.32
N LYS A 127 5.42 5.39 -5.88
CA LYS A 127 5.78 6.69 -5.31
C LYS A 127 4.59 7.63 -5.44
N ASP A 128 4.21 8.25 -4.32
CA ASP A 128 3.09 9.19 -4.25
C ASP A 128 1.79 8.71 -4.92
N GLY A 129 1.48 7.42 -4.77
CA GLY A 129 0.27 6.83 -5.32
C GLY A 129 0.36 6.43 -6.80
N LYS A 130 1.53 6.50 -7.42
CA LYS A 130 1.78 6.12 -8.82
C LYS A 130 2.77 4.96 -8.93
N ARG A 131 2.70 4.19 -10.02
CA ARG A 131 3.75 3.24 -10.39
C ARG A 131 5.03 4.03 -10.68
N HIS A 132 6.11 3.64 -10.06
CA HIS A 132 7.41 4.29 -10.16
C HIS A 132 8.49 3.22 -9.97
N GLY A 133 9.73 3.40 -10.43
CA GLY A 133 10.77 2.40 -10.20
C GLY A 133 10.57 1.10 -10.98
N GLN A 134 11.20 0.02 -10.51
CA GLN A 134 11.08 -1.29 -11.14
C GLN A 134 9.71 -1.92 -10.89
N GLY A 135 9.16 -2.58 -11.91
CA GLY A 135 7.92 -3.30 -11.76
C GLY A 135 7.61 -4.27 -12.89
N THR A 136 6.55 -5.03 -12.66
CA THR A 136 5.94 -5.97 -13.59
C THR A 136 4.47 -5.62 -13.73
N TYR A 137 4.05 -5.33 -14.96
CA TYR A 137 2.64 -5.21 -15.31
C TYR A 137 2.19 -6.50 -16.00
N THR A 138 1.04 -7.03 -15.59
CA THR A 138 0.38 -8.18 -16.19
C THR A 138 -0.96 -7.72 -16.73
N TYR A 139 -1.17 -7.90 -18.03
CA TYR A 139 -2.42 -7.62 -18.70
C TYR A 139 -3.45 -8.71 -18.45
N ALA A 140 -4.73 -8.43 -18.70
CA ALA A 140 -5.81 -9.40 -18.54
C ALA A 140 -5.63 -10.67 -19.40
N ASP A 141 -4.98 -10.55 -20.56
CA ASP A 141 -4.66 -11.68 -21.44
C ASP A 141 -3.46 -12.51 -20.97
N GLY A 142 -2.82 -12.11 -19.86
CA GLY A 142 -1.63 -12.75 -19.31
C GLY A 142 -0.31 -12.26 -19.91
N THR A 143 -0.33 -11.32 -20.86
CA THR A 143 0.87 -10.66 -21.37
C THR A 143 1.56 -9.91 -20.23
N ILE A 144 2.91 -9.91 -20.24
CA ILE A 144 3.71 -9.33 -19.15
C ILE A 144 4.70 -8.31 -19.70
N GLU A 145 4.73 -7.14 -19.07
CA GLU A 145 5.77 -6.13 -19.23
C GLU A 145 6.60 -6.02 -17.95
N ARG A 146 7.93 -6.04 -18.10
CA ARG A 146 8.88 -5.90 -16.99
C ARG A 146 9.85 -4.78 -17.32
N GLY A 147 10.04 -3.86 -16.38
CA GLY A 147 11.00 -2.79 -16.53
C GLY A 147 10.73 -1.64 -15.57
N TYR A 148 11.06 -0.44 -16.00
CA TYR A 148 10.94 0.77 -15.19
C TYR A 148 9.67 1.53 -15.54
N PHE A 149 9.05 2.09 -14.52
CA PHE A 149 7.88 2.95 -14.62
C PHE A 149 8.21 4.33 -14.05
N SER A 150 7.71 5.38 -14.69
CA SER A 150 7.80 6.75 -14.21
C SER A 150 6.41 7.37 -14.23
N ASN A 151 5.88 7.71 -13.05
CA ASN A 151 4.60 8.40 -12.90
C ASN A 151 3.42 7.69 -13.60
N ASP A 152 3.31 6.37 -13.41
CA ASP A 152 2.35 5.48 -14.08
C ASP A 152 2.65 5.14 -15.55
N GLU A 153 3.70 5.68 -16.16
CA GLU A 153 4.06 5.36 -17.56
C GLU A 153 5.22 4.37 -17.63
N TYR A 154 5.17 3.42 -18.57
CA TYR A 154 6.25 2.49 -18.83
C TYR A 154 7.35 3.20 -19.62
N VAL A 155 8.60 3.16 -19.14
CA VAL A 155 9.68 4.00 -19.70
C VAL A 155 9.90 3.84 -21.21
N PRO A 156 9.87 2.62 -21.79
CA PRO A 156 9.89 2.43 -23.24
C PRO A 156 8.82 3.22 -24.01
N ASP A 157 7.59 3.28 -23.48
CA ASP A 157 6.48 3.98 -24.12
C ASP A 157 6.68 5.50 -24.10
N ILE A 158 7.32 6.03 -23.06
CA ILE A 158 7.72 7.46 -22.98
C ILE A 158 8.66 7.79 -24.15
N CYS A 159 9.68 6.96 -24.37
CA CYS A 159 10.65 7.16 -25.46
C CYS A 159 10.01 7.03 -26.85
N GLU A 160 9.09 6.08 -27.05
CA GLU A 160 8.31 6.01 -28.30
C GLU A 160 7.42 7.23 -28.50
N GLY A 161 6.80 7.74 -27.43
CA GLY A 161 6.01 8.98 -27.44
C GLY A 161 6.84 10.21 -27.83
N MET A 162 8.16 10.19 -27.61
CA MET A 162 9.11 11.19 -28.10
C MET A 162 9.49 11.00 -29.58
N GLY A 163 8.91 10.03 -30.28
CA GLY A 163 9.18 9.72 -31.69
C GLY A 163 10.41 8.83 -31.91
N LEU A 164 10.97 8.22 -30.86
CA LEU A 164 12.14 7.35 -30.98
C LEU A 164 11.72 5.94 -31.38
N THR A 165 12.42 5.36 -32.36
CA THR A 165 12.13 4.00 -32.82
C THR A 165 12.85 2.96 -31.94
N LYS A 166 12.10 1.97 -31.44
CA LYS A 166 12.66 0.83 -30.68
C LYS A 166 13.82 0.17 -31.44
N GLY A 167 14.88 -0.17 -30.71
CA GLY A 167 16.08 -0.81 -31.26
C GLY A 167 17.15 0.15 -31.81
N THR A 168 16.88 1.45 -31.86
CA THR A 168 17.89 2.47 -32.21
C THR A 168 18.76 2.84 -31.00
N GLU A 169 19.97 3.33 -31.26
CA GLU A 169 20.86 3.86 -30.22
C GLU A 169 20.20 5.02 -29.46
N ALA A 170 19.52 5.92 -30.17
CA ALA A 170 18.78 7.04 -29.58
C ALA A 170 17.70 6.56 -28.59
N PHE A 171 16.96 5.49 -28.94
CA PHE A 171 15.98 4.88 -28.05
C PHE A 171 16.64 4.29 -26.80
N GLY A 172 17.73 3.54 -26.96
CA GLY A 172 18.50 2.99 -25.85
C GLY A 172 19.00 4.07 -24.89
N ASN A 173 19.54 5.16 -25.44
CA ASN A 173 20.00 6.30 -24.65
C ASN A 173 18.84 6.98 -23.89
N CYS A 174 17.69 7.18 -24.54
CA CYS A 174 16.51 7.72 -23.88
C CYS A 174 16.08 6.88 -22.66
N VAL A 175 15.98 5.56 -22.82
CA VAL A 175 15.61 4.66 -21.72
C VAL A 175 16.61 4.76 -20.57
N VAL A 176 17.91 4.72 -20.86
CA VAL A 176 18.98 4.82 -19.84
C VAL A 176 18.93 6.15 -19.11
N GLU A 177 18.75 7.27 -19.81
CA GLU A 177 18.68 8.59 -19.19
C GLU A 177 17.42 8.74 -18.33
N LEU A 178 16.25 8.30 -18.80
CA LEU A 178 15.03 8.35 -18.00
C LEU A 178 15.16 7.52 -16.73
N ILE A 179 15.74 6.32 -16.79
CA ILE A 179 15.95 5.48 -15.61
C ILE A 179 16.81 6.18 -14.56
N LYS A 180 17.83 6.95 -14.96
CA LYS A 180 18.68 7.72 -14.02
C LYS A 180 17.92 8.83 -13.28
N THR A 181 16.77 9.26 -13.80
CA THR A 181 15.92 10.31 -13.19
C THR A 181 14.83 9.75 -12.29
N ILE A 182 14.70 8.42 -12.21
CA ILE A 182 13.75 7.74 -11.32
C ILE A 182 14.39 7.66 -9.94
N ASP A 183 13.83 8.42 -9.00
CA ASP A 183 14.29 8.64 -7.62
C ASP A 183 13.70 7.63 -6.62
#